data_AF-A0A3G8XQ23-F1
#
_entry.id   AF-A0A3G8XQ23-F1
#
_cell.length_a   1.000
_cell.length_b   1.000
_cell.length_c   1.000
_cell.angle_alpha   90.00
_cell.angle_beta   90.00
_cell.angle_gamma   90.00
#
_symmetry.space_group_name_H-M   'P 1'
#
loop_
_entity.id
_entity.type
_entity.pdbx_description
1 polymer ?
#
loop_
_entity_poly.entity_id
_entity_poly.type
_entity_poly.pdbx_seq_one_letter_code
_entity_poly.pdbx_strand_id
1 'polypeptide(L)'
;MKRNKTKWQIALILFLVIFGIAIFPVPPQNPIKYVERESGQVKIEKVYGEEWLNWSYHNPIGEATLWAIAKRKIVSSVYGDMQEKPASADKIQPFIKDYGVDISIAQKQNFKSFNDFFIRKLKPEARPIAADSLTVSSPADGKILAFANINNSDFYIKGIRFNVQSFLKNTELAKKYENGAMIVFRLAPPDYHRYHFPVSGVTASSNIKIEGDYYSVSPLALREKAEIFWLNKREYGVIKSPIFGNVIMIEVGATMVGSMIQTYAGTTVKKGEEKGYFKFGGSTVVLLFEKDKIKIDNDLLINTSKGLETTIKMGEKIAVKK
;
A
#
# COMPACT_ATOMS: atom_id res chain seq x y z
N MET A 1 -30.44 19.16 -44.39
CA MET A 1 -29.05 18.68 -44.59
C MET A 1 -27.96 19.54 -43.94
N LYS A 2 -27.98 20.88 -43.99
CA LYS A 2 -26.92 21.74 -43.39
C LYS A 2 -26.74 21.60 -41.86
N ARG A 3 -27.82 21.40 -41.10
CA ARG A 3 -27.82 21.34 -39.62
C ARG A 3 -27.11 20.11 -39.02
N ASN A 4 -27.00 19.00 -39.76
CA ASN A 4 -26.23 17.83 -39.33
C ASN A 4 -24.72 17.99 -39.58
N LYS A 5 -24.33 18.75 -40.61
CA LYS A 5 -22.92 19.00 -40.96
C LYS A 5 -22.23 19.83 -39.87
N THR A 6 -22.91 20.83 -39.34
CA THR A 6 -22.42 21.67 -38.23
C THR A 6 -22.26 20.87 -36.93
N LYS A 7 -23.18 19.95 -36.61
CA LYS A 7 -23.05 19.08 -35.42
C LYS A 7 -21.85 18.13 -35.53
N TRP A 8 -21.64 17.54 -36.71
CA TRP A 8 -20.48 16.67 -36.96
C TRP A 8 -19.15 17.44 -36.91
N GLN A 9 -19.11 18.67 -37.43
CA GLN A 9 -17.92 19.52 -37.34
C GLN A 9 -17.61 19.91 -35.90
N ILE A 10 -18.63 20.29 -35.11
CA ILE A 10 -18.45 20.58 -33.68
C ILE A 10 -17.98 19.33 -32.93
N ALA A 11 -18.57 18.16 -33.19
CA ALA A 11 -18.16 16.90 -32.58
C ALA A 11 -16.72 16.51 -32.93
N LEU A 12 -16.31 16.70 -34.19
CA LEU A 12 -14.95 16.44 -34.65
C LEU A 12 -13.94 17.42 -34.00
N ILE A 13 -14.27 18.71 -33.93
CA ILE A 13 -13.42 19.71 -33.26
C ILE A 13 -13.28 19.36 -31.78
N LEU A 14 -14.38 19.04 -31.08
CA LEU A 14 -14.33 18.60 -29.69
C LEU A 14 -13.49 17.33 -29.52
N PHE A 15 -13.63 16.35 -30.42
CA PHE A 15 -12.81 15.14 -30.42
C PHE A 15 -11.33 15.47 -30.60
N LEU A 16 -10.97 16.33 -31.56
CA LEU A 16 -9.58 16.72 -31.81
C LEU A 16 -8.99 17.52 -30.64
N VAL A 17 -9.78 18.38 -29.99
CA VAL A 17 -9.37 19.10 -28.77
C VAL A 17 -9.15 18.12 -27.62
N ILE A 18 -10.10 17.22 -27.36
CA ILE A 18 -9.98 16.20 -26.31
C ILE A 18 -8.78 15.29 -26.58
N PHE A 19 -8.61 14.84 -27.81
CA PHE A 19 -7.48 14.00 -28.23
C PHE A 19 -6.16 14.75 -28.07
N GLY A 20 -6.11 16.02 -28.50
CA GLY A 20 -4.95 16.89 -28.36
C GLY A 20 -4.53 17.09 -26.90
N ILE A 21 -5.50 17.27 -25.99
CA ILE A 21 -5.23 17.35 -24.55
C ILE A 21 -4.79 15.98 -24.02
N ALA A 22 -5.42 14.87 -24.46
CA ALA A 22 -5.09 13.52 -24.00
C ALA A 22 -3.67 13.08 -24.36
N ILE A 23 -3.14 13.49 -25.52
CA ILE A 23 -1.77 13.20 -25.95
C ILE A 23 -0.76 14.27 -25.51
N PHE A 24 -1.21 15.35 -24.87
CA PHE A 24 -0.33 16.42 -24.44
C PHE A 24 0.65 15.89 -23.40
N PRO A 25 1.96 16.16 -23.56
CA PRO A 25 2.98 15.59 -22.70
C PRO A 25 2.78 16.04 -21.25
N VAL A 26 2.87 15.07 -20.35
CA VAL A 26 2.82 15.31 -18.91
C VAL A 26 4.16 15.91 -18.46
N PRO A 27 4.18 16.97 -17.63
CA PRO A 27 5.42 17.50 -17.09
C PRO A 27 6.24 16.41 -16.37
N PRO A 28 7.57 16.38 -16.54
CA PRO A 28 8.41 15.39 -15.88
C PRO A 28 8.29 15.51 -14.36
N GLN A 29 8.10 14.38 -13.69
CA GLN A 29 7.93 14.32 -12.24
C GLN A 29 9.27 14.08 -11.56
N ASN A 30 9.43 14.66 -10.36
CA ASN A 30 10.60 14.36 -9.54
C ASN A 30 10.61 12.87 -9.18
N PRO A 31 11.76 12.18 -9.33
CA PRO A 31 11.87 10.76 -9.05
C PRO A 31 11.56 10.49 -7.58
N ILE A 32 10.95 9.33 -7.33
CA ILE A 32 10.66 8.89 -5.97
C ILE A 32 11.93 8.32 -5.36
N LYS A 33 12.37 8.93 -4.25
CA LYS A 33 13.55 8.53 -3.51
C LYS A 33 13.16 7.79 -2.24
N TYR A 34 13.94 6.79 -1.87
CA TYR A 34 13.81 6.05 -0.62
C TYR A 34 15.18 5.67 -0.07
N VAL A 35 15.27 5.34 1.21
CA VAL A 35 16.49 4.82 1.85
C VAL A 35 16.43 3.30 1.85
N GLU A 36 17.44 2.64 1.30
CA GLU A 36 17.64 1.22 1.53
C GLU A 36 18.20 1.04 2.94
N ARG A 37 17.43 0.40 3.83
CA ARG A 37 17.77 0.30 5.25
C ARG A 37 19.09 -0.42 5.51
N GLU A 38 19.34 -1.49 4.75
CA GLU A 38 20.53 -2.34 4.90
C GLU A 38 21.83 -1.59 4.61
N SER A 39 21.85 -0.77 3.54
CA SER A 39 23.04 -0.01 3.13
C SER A 39 23.06 1.43 3.63
N GLY A 40 21.91 1.97 4.06
CA GLY A 40 21.72 3.39 4.38
C GLY A 40 21.69 4.31 3.15
N GLN A 41 21.77 3.77 1.93
CA GLN A 41 21.88 4.56 0.70
C GLN A 41 20.51 5.05 0.22
N VAL A 42 20.48 6.26 -0.33
CA VAL A 42 19.29 6.78 -1.03
C VAL A 42 19.24 6.20 -2.45
N LYS A 43 18.14 5.53 -2.77
CA LYS A 43 17.87 4.92 -4.09
C LYS A 43 16.65 5.56 -4.75
N ILE A 44 16.53 5.38 -6.06
CA ILE A 44 15.37 5.79 -6.85
C ILE A 44 14.46 4.58 -7.05
N GLU A 45 13.16 4.75 -6.81
CA GLU A 45 12.18 3.71 -7.06
C GLU A 45 11.78 3.68 -8.53
N LYS A 46 11.91 2.50 -9.14
CA LYS A 46 11.28 2.21 -10.44
C LYS A 46 9.79 1.91 -10.19
N VAL A 47 8.92 2.87 -10.48
CA VAL A 47 7.49 2.74 -10.20
C VAL A 47 6.80 1.91 -11.28
N TYR A 48 6.05 0.89 -10.86
CA TYR A 48 5.27 0.09 -11.79
C TYR A 48 4.15 0.90 -12.43
N GLY A 49 4.16 0.96 -13.77
CA GLY A 49 3.18 1.73 -14.54
C GLY A 49 3.32 3.25 -14.38
N GLU A 50 4.54 3.75 -14.11
CA GLU A 50 4.83 5.17 -13.88
C GLU A 50 4.24 6.10 -14.95
N GLU A 51 4.40 5.75 -16.23
CA GLU A 51 3.88 6.55 -17.35
C GLU A 51 2.35 6.70 -17.29
N TRP A 52 1.64 5.60 -17.04
CA TRP A 52 0.19 5.61 -16.89
C TRP A 52 -0.26 6.37 -15.64
N LEU A 53 0.49 6.24 -14.53
CA LEU A 53 0.22 7.00 -13.30
C LEU A 53 0.43 8.50 -13.50
N ASN A 54 1.52 8.88 -14.16
CA ASN A 54 1.79 10.28 -14.48
C ASN A 54 0.69 10.86 -15.36
N TRP A 55 0.27 10.14 -16.40
CA TRP A 55 -0.84 10.53 -17.25
C TRP A 55 -2.16 10.66 -16.48
N SER A 56 -2.53 9.66 -15.67
CA SER A 56 -3.81 9.66 -14.97
C SER A 56 -3.95 10.72 -13.87
N TYR A 57 -2.85 11.17 -13.26
CA TYR A 57 -2.88 12.16 -12.18
C TYR A 57 -2.51 13.60 -12.61
N HIS A 58 -1.84 13.79 -13.75
CA HIS A 58 -1.32 15.10 -14.16
C HIS A 58 -1.74 15.54 -15.58
N ASN A 59 -2.54 14.73 -16.31
CA ASN A 59 -3.20 15.15 -17.53
C ASN A 59 -4.69 15.42 -17.25
N PRO A 60 -5.29 16.55 -17.71
CA PRO A 60 -6.71 16.83 -17.43
C PRO A 60 -7.69 15.75 -17.92
N ILE A 61 -7.41 15.11 -19.07
CA ILE A 61 -8.21 13.98 -19.57
C ILE A 61 -7.91 12.72 -18.78
N GLY A 62 -6.65 12.49 -18.40
CA GLY A 62 -6.26 11.40 -17.53
C GLY A 62 -6.94 11.48 -16.16
N GLU A 63 -6.97 12.67 -15.55
CA GLU A 63 -7.63 12.94 -14.28
C GLU A 63 -9.14 12.74 -14.40
N ALA A 64 -9.78 13.29 -15.43
CA ALA A 64 -11.19 13.05 -15.70
C ALA A 64 -11.49 11.54 -15.86
N THR A 65 -10.62 10.80 -16.55
CA THR A 65 -10.72 9.33 -16.72
C THR A 65 -10.57 8.59 -15.38
N LEU A 66 -9.62 9.01 -14.55
CA LEU A 66 -9.40 8.47 -13.21
C LEU A 66 -10.64 8.65 -12.33
N TRP A 67 -11.18 9.87 -12.28
CA TRP A 67 -12.36 10.21 -11.46
C TRP A 67 -13.65 9.58 -11.98
N ALA A 68 -13.81 9.46 -13.29
CA ALA A 68 -15.00 8.85 -13.86
C ALA A 68 -14.99 7.32 -13.73
N ILE A 69 -13.87 6.69 -14.09
CA ILE A 69 -13.81 5.26 -14.43
C ILE A 69 -12.75 4.52 -13.59
N ALA A 70 -11.49 4.93 -13.61
CA ALA A 70 -10.40 4.06 -13.13
C ALA A 70 -10.42 3.80 -11.61
N LYS A 71 -10.91 4.75 -10.79
CA LYS A 71 -11.05 4.58 -9.34
C LYS A 71 -12.18 3.62 -8.92
N ARG A 72 -13.06 3.25 -9.85
CA ARG A 72 -14.28 2.48 -9.55
C ARG A 72 -13.93 1.04 -9.24
N LYS A 73 -14.64 0.46 -8.26
CA LYS A 73 -14.52 -0.94 -7.85
C LYS A 73 -14.60 -1.91 -9.03
N ILE A 74 -15.49 -1.66 -10.00
CA ILE A 74 -15.68 -2.56 -11.16
C ILE A 74 -14.42 -2.67 -12.02
N VAL A 75 -13.69 -1.57 -12.24
CA VAL A 75 -12.46 -1.56 -13.04
C VAL A 75 -11.35 -2.31 -12.31
N SER A 76 -11.19 -2.06 -11.00
CA SER A 76 -10.23 -2.80 -10.18
C SER A 76 -10.56 -4.30 -10.10
N SER A 77 -11.84 -4.66 -10.00
CA SER A 77 -12.30 -6.05 -10.00
C SER A 77 -12.00 -6.75 -11.32
N VAL A 78 -12.42 -6.16 -12.46
CA VAL A 78 -12.19 -6.76 -13.78
C VAL A 78 -10.71 -6.95 -14.06
N TYR A 79 -9.88 -5.94 -13.75
CA TYR A 79 -8.44 -6.05 -13.95
C TYR A 79 -7.81 -7.09 -13.02
N GLY A 80 -8.27 -7.18 -11.77
CA GLY A 80 -7.88 -8.22 -10.82
C GLY A 80 -8.21 -9.61 -11.34
N ASP A 81 -9.44 -9.83 -11.82
CA ASP A 81 -9.90 -11.10 -12.40
C ASP A 81 -9.07 -11.50 -13.63
N MET A 82 -8.64 -10.53 -14.44
CA MET A 82 -7.72 -10.78 -15.55
C MET A 82 -6.35 -11.31 -15.08
N GLN A 83 -5.86 -10.90 -13.91
CA GLN A 83 -4.58 -11.38 -13.37
C GLN A 83 -4.68 -12.80 -12.78
N GLU A 84 -5.89 -13.33 -12.60
CA GLU A 84 -6.09 -14.71 -12.15
C GLU A 84 -6.07 -15.72 -13.32
N LYS A 85 -6.29 -15.25 -14.55
CA LYS A 85 -6.34 -16.09 -15.75
C LYS A 85 -4.95 -16.64 -16.10
N PRO A 86 -4.85 -17.86 -16.65
CA PRO A 86 -3.57 -18.45 -17.04
C PRO A 86 -2.73 -17.61 -18.01
N ALA A 87 -3.37 -16.95 -18.97
CA ALA A 87 -2.70 -16.06 -19.93
C ALA A 87 -1.95 -14.89 -19.28
N SER A 88 -2.26 -14.53 -18.03
CA SER A 88 -1.50 -13.50 -17.31
C SER A 88 -0.10 -13.97 -16.90
N ALA A 89 0.18 -15.28 -16.87
CA ALA A 89 1.49 -15.83 -16.54
C ALA A 89 2.61 -15.31 -17.46
N ASP A 90 2.29 -14.93 -18.69
CA ASP A 90 3.23 -14.34 -19.65
C ASP A 90 3.87 -13.04 -19.15
N LYS A 91 3.24 -12.37 -18.18
CA LYS A 91 3.77 -11.15 -17.53
C LYS A 91 4.89 -11.43 -16.53
N ILE A 92 5.02 -12.66 -16.02
CA ILE A 92 5.89 -12.99 -14.89
C ILE A 92 7.37 -12.76 -15.25
N GLN A 93 7.83 -13.32 -16.37
CA GLN A 93 9.25 -13.23 -16.76
C GLN A 93 9.71 -11.79 -17.06
N PRO A 94 8.97 -10.99 -17.86
CA PRO A 94 9.27 -9.57 -18.02
C PRO A 94 9.31 -8.83 -16.67
N PHE A 95 8.33 -9.09 -15.80
CA PHE A 95 8.25 -8.44 -14.50
C PHE A 95 9.44 -8.78 -13.59
N ILE A 96 9.85 -10.05 -13.52
CA ILE A 96 11.03 -10.47 -12.75
C ILE A 96 12.28 -9.73 -13.25
N LYS A 97 12.48 -9.68 -14.57
CA LYS A 97 13.63 -9.01 -15.19
C LYS A 97 13.61 -7.50 -14.92
N ASP A 98 12.45 -6.86 -15.07
CA ASP A 98 12.33 -5.41 -14.98
C ASP A 98 12.47 -4.87 -13.56
N TYR A 99 12.04 -5.64 -12.55
CA TYR A 99 12.04 -5.22 -11.15
C TYR A 99 13.03 -5.98 -10.26
N GLY A 100 13.81 -6.91 -10.83
CA GLY A 100 14.82 -7.67 -10.09
C GLY A 100 14.24 -8.53 -8.97
N VAL A 101 13.06 -9.12 -9.19
CA VAL A 101 12.39 -9.94 -8.17
C VAL A 101 13.15 -11.25 -8.00
N ASP A 102 13.73 -11.47 -6.82
CA ASP A 102 14.36 -12.74 -6.49
C ASP A 102 13.29 -13.83 -6.29
N ILE A 103 13.22 -14.75 -7.25
CA ILE A 103 12.27 -15.87 -7.22
C ILE A 103 12.85 -17.10 -6.51
N SER A 104 14.17 -17.15 -6.28
CA SER A 104 14.85 -18.29 -5.66
C SER A 104 14.41 -18.50 -4.20
N ILE A 105 13.97 -17.42 -3.54
CA ILE A 105 13.43 -17.41 -2.17
C ILE A 105 11.96 -17.82 -2.08
N ALA A 106 11.26 -18.01 -3.21
CA ALA A 106 9.88 -18.49 -3.19
C ALA A 106 9.80 -20.00 -2.92
N GLN A 107 8.73 -20.44 -2.25
CA GLN A 107 8.50 -21.87 -1.96
C GLN A 107 8.25 -22.70 -3.23
N LYS A 108 7.69 -22.07 -4.26
CA LYS A 108 7.45 -22.68 -5.57
C LYS A 108 8.00 -21.78 -6.66
N GLN A 109 8.36 -22.40 -7.79
CA GLN A 109 8.95 -21.73 -8.95
C GLN A 109 7.98 -21.63 -10.14
N ASN A 110 6.95 -22.49 -10.16
CA ASN A 110 5.94 -22.52 -11.23
C ASN A 110 4.65 -21.86 -10.77
N PHE A 111 4.17 -20.88 -11.54
CA PHE A 111 2.98 -20.10 -11.23
C PHE A 111 1.96 -20.22 -12.36
N LYS A 112 0.69 -20.39 -11.99
CA LYS A 112 -0.40 -20.60 -12.95
C LYS A 112 -0.92 -19.30 -13.56
N SER A 113 -0.67 -18.16 -12.93
CA SER A 113 -1.12 -16.84 -13.34
C SER A 113 -0.24 -15.77 -12.69
N PHE A 114 -0.37 -14.52 -13.15
CA PHE A 114 0.37 -13.42 -12.55
C PHE A 114 -0.02 -13.19 -11.10
N ASN A 115 -1.31 -13.33 -10.77
CA ASN A 115 -1.76 -13.21 -9.38
C ASN A 115 -1.20 -14.34 -8.51
N ASP A 116 -1.07 -15.57 -9.04
CA ASP A 116 -0.44 -16.69 -8.33
C ASP A 116 1.04 -16.42 -8.00
N PHE A 117 1.76 -15.76 -8.90
CA PHE A 117 3.11 -15.24 -8.67
C PHE A 117 3.12 -14.09 -7.65
N PHE A 118 2.17 -13.17 -7.75
CA PHE A 118 2.07 -12.01 -6.87
C PHE A 118 1.86 -12.42 -5.41
N ILE A 119 0.98 -13.41 -5.17
CA ILE A 119 0.70 -13.95 -3.83
C ILE A 119 1.62 -15.11 -3.45
N ARG A 120 2.79 -15.25 -4.09
CA ARG A 120 3.76 -16.32 -3.79
C ARG A 120 4.06 -16.40 -2.30
N LYS A 121 4.23 -17.62 -1.77
CA LYS A 121 4.79 -17.83 -0.43
C LYS A 121 6.31 -17.83 -0.50
N LEU A 122 6.96 -17.29 0.51
CA LEU A 122 8.42 -17.32 0.66
C LEU A 122 8.85 -18.48 1.54
N LYS A 123 10.07 -18.96 1.33
CA LYS A 123 10.70 -19.94 2.22
C LYS A 123 10.88 -19.32 3.61
N PRO A 124 10.66 -20.08 4.71
CA PRO A 124 10.74 -19.51 6.07
C PRO A 124 12.06 -18.79 6.38
N GLU A 125 13.18 -19.33 5.90
CA GLU A 125 14.52 -18.78 6.08
C GLU A 125 14.74 -17.45 5.33
N ALA A 126 13.91 -17.11 4.34
CA ALA A 126 14.02 -15.86 3.62
C ALA A 126 13.51 -14.66 4.43
N ARG A 127 12.66 -14.90 5.45
CA ARG A 127 12.07 -13.86 6.30
C ARG A 127 12.12 -14.29 7.78
N PRO A 128 13.31 -14.31 8.38
CA PRO A 128 13.46 -14.65 9.79
C PRO A 128 12.71 -13.62 10.66
N ILE A 129 11.96 -14.12 11.64
CA ILE A 129 11.20 -13.28 12.57
C ILE A 129 12.11 -12.87 13.72
N ALA A 130 12.11 -11.59 14.09
CA ALA A 130 12.81 -11.10 15.27
C ALA A 130 12.41 -11.91 16.52
N ALA A 131 13.36 -12.64 17.10
CA ALA A 131 13.09 -13.63 18.16
C ALA A 131 12.63 -13.00 19.49
N ASP A 132 13.10 -11.79 19.80
CA ASP A 132 12.80 -11.11 21.05
C ASP A 132 11.31 -10.73 21.15
N SER A 133 10.61 -11.20 22.19
CA SER A 133 9.20 -10.90 22.44
C SER A 133 8.92 -9.43 22.72
N LEU A 134 9.94 -8.67 23.14
CA LEU A 134 9.89 -7.22 23.36
C LEU A 134 10.05 -6.41 22.08
N THR A 135 10.16 -7.06 20.92
CA THR A 135 10.22 -6.39 19.61
C THR A 135 8.92 -6.53 18.83
N VAL A 136 8.62 -5.46 18.08
CA VAL A 136 7.62 -5.47 17.01
C VAL A 136 8.33 -5.84 15.71
N SER A 137 7.80 -6.84 15.01
CA SER A 137 8.29 -7.23 13.67
C SER A 137 7.53 -6.49 12.58
N SER A 138 8.21 -6.23 11.47
CA SER A 138 7.57 -5.74 10.25
C SER A 138 6.54 -6.76 9.76
N PRO A 139 5.28 -6.35 9.54
CA PRO A 139 4.23 -7.25 9.07
C PRO A 139 4.39 -7.59 7.58
N ALA A 140 5.15 -6.82 6.81
CA ALA A 140 5.25 -6.97 5.36
C ALA A 140 6.62 -6.52 4.84
N ASP A 141 6.94 -6.92 3.60
CA ASP A 141 7.98 -6.23 2.83
C ASP A 141 7.44 -4.89 2.33
N GLY A 142 8.31 -3.90 2.14
CA GLY A 142 7.92 -2.68 1.44
C GLY A 142 8.79 -1.50 1.83
N LYS A 143 8.20 -0.31 1.78
CA LYS A 143 8.83 0.95 2.17
C LYS A 143 7.97 1.63 3.22
N ILE A 144 8.61 2.16 4.27
CA ILE A 144 7.91 2.62 5.46
C ILE A 144 8.09 4.09 5.75
N LEU A 145 7.02 4.68 6.29
CA LEU A 145 7.04 5.94 7.04
C LEU A 145 6.64 5.65 8.48
N ALA A 146 7.34 6.26 9.43
CA ALA A 146 7.18 5.99 10.84
C ALA A 146 7.04 7.29 11.64
N PHE A 147 5.98 7.36 12.44
CA PHE A 147 5.62 8.53 13.23
C PHE A 147 5.52 8.12 14.70
N ALA A 148 6.41 8.65 15.53
CA ALA A 148 6.42 8.35 16.96
C ALA A 148 5.24 9.00 17.71
N ASN A 149 4.69 10.08 17.17
CA ASN A 149 3.52 10.79 17.68
C ASN A 149 2.67 11.30 16.50
N ILE A 150 1.46 10.78 16.35
CA ILE A 150 0.53 11.15 15.27
C ILE A 150 -0.05 12.57 15.38
N ASN A 151 0.13 13.26 16.51
CA ASN A 151 -0.30 14.65 16.68
C ASN A 151 0.81 15.67 16.45
N ASN A 152 2.06 15.24 16.27
CA ASN A 152 3.17 16.13 16.00
C ASN A 152 3.19 16.60 14.54
N SER A 153 3.92 17.68 14.25
CA SER A 153 4.15 18.18 12.89
C SER A 153 4.87 17.17 11.98
N ASP A 154 5.50 16.14 12.53
CA ASP A 154 6.10 15.07 11.70
C ASP A 154 5.04 14.26 10.94
N PHE A 155 3.76 14.35 11.34
CA PHE A 155 2.65 13.58 10.79
C PHE A 155 2.07 14.13 9.47
N TYR A 156 2.68 15.19 8.92
CA TYR A 156 2.32 15.67 7.59
C TYR A 156 2.91 14.75 6.54
N ILE A 157 2.10 13.87 5.97
CA ILE A 157 2.45 13.24 4.69
C ILE A 157 2.28 14.32 3.63
N LYS A 158 3.40 14.96 3.26
CA LYS A 158 3.46 15.98 2.20
C LYS A 158 2.49 17.14 2.41
N GLY A 159 2.42 17.64 3.65
CA GLY A 159 1.62 18.81 4.02
C GLY A 159 0.17 18.52 4.43
N ILE A 160 -0.30 17.27 4.32
CA ILE A 160 -1.65 16.89 4.75
C ILE A 160 -1.58 16.09 6.05
N ARG A 161 -2.33 16.55 7.06
CA ARG A 161 -2.44 15.87 8.36
C ARG A 161 -3.33 14.64 8.20
N PHE A 162 -2.79 13.46 8.50
CA PHE A 162 -3.58 12.24 8.46
C PHE A 162 -4.67 12.27 9.56
N ASN A 163 -5.85 11.75 9.29
CA ASN A 163 -6.96 11.78 10.24
C ASN A 163 -7.32 10.37 10.70
N VAL A 164 -6.86 9.98 11.90
CA VAL A 164 -7.09 8.64 12.44
C VAL A 164 -8.57 8.36 12.71
N GLN A 165 -9.36 9.38 13.08
CA GLN A 165 -10.80 9.24 13.27
C GLN A 165 -11.50 8.89 11.95
N SER A 166 -11.24 9.64 10.88
CA SER A 166 -11.75 9.35 9.54
C SER A 166 -11.24 8.01 9.02
N PHE A 167 -9.99 7.67 9.33
CA PHE A 167 -9.39 6.40 8.95
C PHE A 167 -10.08 5.22 9.64
N LEU A 168 -10.34 5.25 10.93
CA LEU A 168 -10.99 4.14 11.63
C LEU A 168 -12.53 4.12 11.49
N LYS A 169 -13.14 5.22 11.02
CA LYS A 169 -14.59 5.48 11.09
C LYS A 169 -15.17 5.18 12.48
N ASN A 170 -14.37 5.40 13.52
CA ASN A 170 -14.70 5.11 14.91
C ASN A 170 -13.97 6.11 15.81
N THR A 171 -14.71 7.13 16.25
CA THR A 171 -14.18 8.23 17.06
C THR A 171 -13.69 7.76 18.42
N GLU A 172 -14.41 6.88 19.10
CA GLU A 172 -14.05 6.41 20.43
C GLU A 172 -12.79 5.55 20.42
N LEU A 173 -12.66 4.69 19.40
CA LEU A 173 -11.45 3.89 19.21
C LEU A 173 -10.26 4.80 18.87
N ALA A 174 -10.45 5.75 17.95
CA ALA A 174 -9.39 6.67 17.52
C ALA A 174 -8.79 7.48 18.67
N LYS A 175 -9.61 7.92 19.64
CA LYS A 175 -9.15 8.65 20.84
C LYS A 175 -8.06 7.90 21.62
N LYS A 176 -8.10 6.56 21.66
CA LYS A 176 -7.10 5.75 22.38
C LYS A 176 -5.70 5.81 21.76
N TYR A 177 -5.63 6.16 20.48
CA TYR A 177 -4.38 6.25 19.72
C TYR A 177 -3.92 7.69 19.54
N GLU A 178 -4.64 8.68 20.09
CA GLU A 178 -4.17 10.05 20.14
C GLU A 178 -2.80 10.13 20.82
N ASN A 179 -1.88 10.87 20.22
CA ASN A 179 -0.48 10.94 20.64
C ASN A 179 0.28 9.60 20.60
N GLY A 180 -0.32 8.56 20.03
CA GLY A 180 0.28 7.26 19.79
C GLY A 180 1.22 7.26 18.59
N ALA A 181 1.72 6.08 18.27
CA ALA A 181 2.62 5.87 17.14
C ALA A 181 1.88 5.27 15.93
N MET A 182 2.30 5.67 14.73
CA MET A 182 1.80 5.13 13.47
C MET A 182 2.96 4.69 12.58
N ILE A 183 2.85 3.52 11.96
CA ILE A 183 3.82 3.03 10.99
C ILE A 183 3.05 2.60 9.74
N VAL A 184 3.39 3.20 8.61
CA VAL A 184 2.76 2.97 7.30
C VAL A 184 3.71 2.15 6.45
N PHE A 185 3.24 1.03 5.92
CA PHE A 185 3.97 0.14 5.04
C PHE A 185 3.35 0.20 3.66
N ARG A 186 4.07 0.75 2.70
CA ARG A 186 3.67 0.73 1.30
C ARG A 186 4.34 -0.43 0.60
N LEU A 187 3.52 -1.32 0.03
CA LEU A 187 3.96 -2.46 -0.74
C LEU A 187 3.85 -2.08 -2.22
N ALA A 188 4.99 -1.88 -2.87
CA ALA A 188 5.08 -1.74 -4.31
C ALA A 188 4.88 -3.11 -4.98
N PRO A 189 4.40 -3.18 -6.24
CA PRO A 189 4.12 -4.45 -6.91
C PRO A 189 5.23 -5.53 -6.89
N PRO A 190 6.55 -5.23 -6.90
CA PRO A 190 7.56 -6.28 -6.81
C PRO A 190 7.75 -6.89 -5.41
N ASP A 191 7.22 -6.24 -4.38
CA ASP A 191 7.38 -6.65 -2.99
C ASP A 191 6.63 -7.99 -2.70
N TYR A 192 6.80 -8.50 -1.48
CA TYR A 192 6.03 -9.64 -0.98
C TYR A 192 4.67 -9.17 -0.45
N HIS A 193 3.59 -9.59 -1.10
CA HIS A 193 2.23 -9.09 -0.83
C HIS A 193 1.42 -9.90 0.18
N ARG A 194 2.07 -10.76 0.97
CA ARG A 194 1.43 -11.36 2.15
C ARG A 194 1.89 -10.62 3.40
N TYR A 195 0.97 -10.43 4.33
CA TYR A 195 1.19 -9.70 5.56
C TYR A 195 0.93 -10.57 6.78
N HIS A 196 1.70 -10.30 7.82
CA HIS A 196 1.89 -11.14 8.99
C HIS A 196 1.60 -10.36 10.26
N PHE A 197 1.29 -11.06 11.35
CA PHE A 197 1.07 -10.41 12.64
C PHE A 197 2.38 -9.79 13.17
N PRO A 198 2.41 -8.49 13.51
CA PRO A 198 3.62 -7.81 13.97
C PRO A 198 3.96 -8.13 15.43
N VAL A 199 2.99 -8.60 16.21
CA VAL A 199 3.08 -8.94 17.64
C VAL A 199 2.18 -10.14 17.96
N SER A 200 2.49 -10.86 19.03
CA SER A 200 1.62 -11.92 19.55
C SER A 200 0.50 -11.34 20.42
N GLY A 201 -0.66 -12.00 20.43
CA GLY A 201 -1.80 -11.58 21.25
C GLY A 201 -3.09 -12.30 20.89
N VAL A 202 -4.20 -11.66 21.23
CA VAL A 202 -5.56 -12.13 20.90
C VAL A 202 -6.28 -11.10 20.04
N THR A 203 -6.86 -11.53 18.92
CA THR A 203 -7.65 -10.71 18.00
C THR A 203 -9.05 -11.30 17.81
N ALA A 204 -9.96 -10.50 17.25
CA ALA A 204 -11.25 -11.02 16.79
C ALA A 204 -11.06 -11.99 15.61
N SER A 205 -12.01 -12.90 15.45
CA SER A 205 -12.02 -13.86 14.33
C SER A 205 -12.24 -13.22 12.96
N SER A 206 -12.70 -11.96 12.93
CA SER A 206 -12.81 -11.19 11.69
C SER A 206 -12.46 -9.72 11.91
N ASN A 207 -11.95 -9.10 10.84
CA ASN A 207 -11.68 -7.67 10.79
C ASN A 207 -12.99 -6.86 10.68
N ILE A 208 -12.94 -5.62 11.17
CA ILE A 208 -13.94 -4.59 10.87
C ILE A 208 -13.68 -4.08 9.46
N LYS A 209 -14.68 -4.19 8.58
CA LYS A 209 -14.60 -3.77 7.18
C LYS A 209 -15.14 -2.36 7.00
N ILE A 210 -14.41 -1.54 6.25
CA ILE A 210 -14.81 -0.20 5.87
C ILE A 210 -14.88 -0.12 4.34
N GLU A 211 -16.08 0.16 3.84
CA GLU A 211 -16.29 0.46 2.42
C GLU A 211 -15.61 1.78 2.02
N GLY A 212 -15.11 1.80 0.78
CA GLY A 212 -14.42 2.92 0.17
C GLY A 212 -14.11 2.68 -1.31
N ASP A 213 -13.44 3.64 -1.92
CA ASP A 213 -12.98 3.61 -3.32
C ASP A 213 -11.65 2.83 -3.44
N TYR A 214 -11.03 2.84 -4.64
CA TYR A 214 -9.73 2.21 -4.91
C TYR A 214 -8.82 3.19 -5.65
N TYR A 215 -8.42 4.28 -4.99
CA TYR A 215 -7.38 5.20 -5.49
C TYR A 215 -5.99 4.57 -5.35
N SER A 216 -5.02 5.02 -6.15
CA SER A 216 -3.66 4.47 -6.12
C SER A 216 -2.95 4.94 -4.87
N VAL A 217 -2.25 4.05 -4.18
CA VAL A 217 -1.37 4.38 -3.04
C VAL A 217 0.08 4.59 -3.48
N SER A 218 0.32 4.75 -4.78
CA SER A 218 1.64 5.12 -5.29
C SER A 218 2.09 6.46 -4.70
N PRO A 219 3.40 6.69 -4.50
CA PRO A 219 3.86 7.97 -3.97
C PRO A 219 3.50 9.16 -4.88
N LEU A 220 3.28 8.93 -6.18
CA LEU A 220 2.72 9.91 -7.11
C LEU A 220 1.31 10.33 -6.70
N ALA A 221 0.40 9.36 -6.53
CA ALA A 221 -0.97 9.63 -6.11
C ALA A 221 -1.04 10.26 -4.70
N LEU A 222 -0.21 9.78 -3.78
CA LEU A 222 -0.12 10.31 -2.42
C LEU A 222 0.57 11.68 -2.35
N ARG A 223 1.25 12.16 -3.41
CA ARG A 223 1.72 13.56 -3.50
C ARG A 223 0.53 14.50 -3.63
N GLU A 224 -0.48 14.09 -4.38
CA GLU A 224 -1.64 14.93 -4.68
C GLU A 224 -2.67 14.93 -3.55
N LYS A 225 -3.01 13.74 -3.02
CA LYS A 225 -4.10 13.57 -2.04
C LYS A 225 -3.77 12.52 -0.99
N ALA A 226 -3.34 12.94 0.20
CA ALA A 226 -3.09 12.00 1.31
C ALA A 226 -4.38 11.36 1.84
N GLU A 227 -5.54 11.97 1.56
CA GLU A 227 -6.87 11.47 1.94
C GLU A 227 -7.18 10.11 1.33
N ILE A 228 -6.45 9.72 0.27
CA ILE A 228 -6.53 8.40 -0.37
C ILE A 228 -6.55 7.26 0.66
N PHE A 229 -5.77 7.36 1.75
CA PHE A 229 -5.73 6.30 2.76
C PHE A 229 -7.09 6.06 3.43
N TRP A 230 -7.88 7.10 3.76
CA TRP A 230 -9.18 6.95 4.40
C TRP A 230 -10.38 7.03 3.44
N LEU A 231 -10.14 7.36 2.17
CA LEU A 231 -11.12 7.20 1.09
C LEU A 231 -11.15 5.78 0.55
N ASN A 232 -10.01 5.06 0.58
CA ASN A 232 -9.93 3.70 0.08
C ASN A 232 -10.66 2.68 0.96
N LYS A 233 -11.11 1.61 0.31
CA LYS A 233 -11.57 0.41 1.00
C LYS A 233 -10.45 -0.13 1.88
N ARG A 234 -10.80 -0.47 3.11
CA ARG A 234 -9.87 -0.97 4.12
C ARG A 234 -10.56 -1.84 5.15
N GLU A 235 -9.78 -2.59 5.88
CA GLU A 235 -10.27 -3.39 7.01
C GLU A 235 -9.23 -3.41 8.11
N TYR A 236 -9.67 -3.50 9.37
CA TYR A 236 -8.75 -3.52 10.50
C TYR A 236 -9.11 -4.53 11.57
N GLY A 237 -8.09 -5.05 12.23
CA GLY A 237 -8.19 -5.87 13.42
C GLY A 237 -7.50 -5.21 14.60
N VAL A 238 -7.96 -5.50 15.81
CA VAL A 238 -7.34 -5.05 17.06
C VAL A 238 -6.70 -6.26 17.73
N ILE A 239 -5.37 -6.26 17.80
CA ILE A 239 -4.57 -7.30 18.46
C ILE A 239 -4.37 -6.86 19.91
N LYS A 240 -4.99 -7.57 20.85
CA LYS A 240 -4.76 -7.41 22.29
C LYS A 240 -3.46 -8.12 22.65
N SER A 241 -2.36 -7.38 22.63
CA SER A 241 -1.05 -7.89 23.00
C SER A 241 -0.79 -7.71 24.50
N PRO A 242 -0.34 -8.75 25.22
CA PRO A 242 0.02 -8.61 26.63
C PRO A 242 1.21 -7.66 26.85
N ILE A 243 2.07 -7.51 25.83
CA ILE A 243 3.26 -6.67 25.90
C ILE A 243 2.96 -5.26 25.39
N PHE A 244 2.27 -5.16 24.24
CA PHE A 244 2.12 -3.87 23.53
C PHE A 244 0.76 -3.19 23.72
N GLY A 245 -0.16 -3.78 24.50
CA GLY A 245 -1.53 -3.28 24.63
C GLY A 245 -2.35 -3.55 23.37
N ASN A 246 -3.30 -2.67 23.06
CA ASN A 246 -4.08 -2.82 21.83
C ASN A 246 -3.28 -2.27 20.64
N VAL A 247 -2.99 -3.14 19.68
CA VAL A 247 -2.33 -2.77 18.42
C VAL A 247 -3.38 -2.88 17.31
N ILE A 248 -3.63 -1.80 16.58
CA ILE A 248 -4.47 -1.88 15.38
C ILE A 248 -3.57 -2.19 14.20
N MET A 249 -3.94 -3.24 13.46
CA MET A 249 -3.40 -3.52 12.14
C MET A 249 -4.49 -3.27 11.11
N ILE A 250 -4.23 -2.36 10.17
CA ILE A 250 -5.14 -1.95 9.11
C ILE A 250 -4.56 -2.36 7.77
N GLU A 251 -5.37 -3.02 6.96
CA GLU A 251 -5.09 -3.30 5.56
C GLU A 251 -5.89 -2.35 4.67
N VAL A 252 -5.21 -1.65 3.76
CA VAL A 252 -5.81 -0.69 2.83
C VAL A 252 -5.60 -1.22 1.41
N GLY A 253 -6.69 -1.45 0.69
CA GLY A 253 -6.64 -1.76 -0.74
C GLY A 253 -6.38 -0.49 -1.56
N ALA A 254 -5.78 -0.63 -2.74
CA ALA A 254 -5.61 0.47 -3.68
C ALA A 254 -6.10 0.10 -5.08
N THR A 255 -5.94 1.01 -6.04
CA THR A 255 -6.26 0.74 -7.46
C THR A 255 -5.64 -0.57 -7.91
N MET A 256 -6.44 -1.34 -8.64
CA MET A 256 -6.13 -2.68 -9.14
C MET A 256 -6.05 -3.78 -8.10
N VAL A 257 -6.11 -3.51 -6.77
CA VAL A 257 -6.16 -4.58 -5.76
C VAL A 257 -7.45 -5.36 -5.88
N GLY A 258 -7.31 -6.59 -6.39
CA GLY A 258 -8.44 -7.49 -6.62
C GLY A 258 -9.19 -7.88 -5.34
N SER A 259 -8.50 -8.02 -4.20
CA SER A 259 -9.08 -8.32 -2.87
C SER A 259 -8.02 -8.33 -1.75
N MET A 260 -8.43 -8.04 -0.52
CA MET A 260 -7.70 -8.34 0.72
C MET A 260 -8.26 -9.65 1.29
N ILE A 261 -7.41 -10.64 1.49
CA ILE A 261 -7.82 -11.97 1.96
C ILE A 261 -7.16 -12.26 3.30
N GLN A 262 -7.97 -12.54 4.32
CA GLN A 262 -7.50 -12.98 5.64
C GLN A 262 -7.35 -14.50 5.64
N THR A 263 -6.22 -15.01 6.15
CA THR A 263 -5.87 -16.44 6.13
C THR A 263 -5.77 -17.07 7.52
N TYR A 264 -5.73 -16.26 8.58
CA TYR A 264 -5.72 -16.75 9.95
C TYR A 264 -7.09 -17.32 10.34
N ALA A 265 -7.07 -18.39 11.12
CA ALA A 265 -8.26 -18.98 11.72
C ALA A 265 -8.10 -18.97 13.25
N GLY A 266 -9.10 -18.45 13.96
CA GLY A 266 -9.10 -18.36 15.41
C GLY A 266 -8.78 -16.96 15.94
N THR A 267 -8.54 -16.89 17.25
CA THR A 267 -8.39 -15.63 17.98
C THR A 267 -7.00 -15.44 18.57
N THR A 268 -6.25 -16.51 18.83
CA THR A 268 -4.87 -16.42 19.33
C THR A 268 -3.90 -16.39 18.16
N VAL A 269 -3.02 -15.39 18.13
CA VAL A 269 -2.10 -15.15 17.02
C VAL A 269 -0.69 -14.95 17.54
N LYS A 270 0.30 -15.45 16.80
CA LYS A 270 1.71 -15.28 17.13
C LYS A 270 2.39 -14.31 16.18
N LYS A 271 3.36 -13.57 16.70
CA LYS A 271 4.23 -12.71 15.88
C LYS A 271 4.86 -13.53 14.74
N GLY A 272 4.74 -13.00 13.52
CA GLY A 272 5.24 -13.64 12.30
C GLY A 272 4.28 -14.63 11.64
N GLU A 273 3.18 -15.02 12.28
CA GLU A 273 2.15 -15.83 11.61
C GLU A 273 1.48 -15.03 10.50
N GLU A 274 1.14 -15.71 9.40
CA GLU A 274 0.45 -15.09 8.28
C GLU A 274 -0.94 -14.63 8.72
N LYS A 275 -1.24 -13.35 8.50
CA LYS A 275 -2.57 -12.78 8.74
C LYS A 275 -3.39 -12.81 7.46
N GLY A 276 -2.77 -12.51 6.33
CA GLY A 276 -3.46 -12.47 5.04
C GLY A 276 -2.57 -12.07 3.87
N TYR A 277 -3.19 -11.75 2.75
CA TYR A 277 -2.49 -11.28 1.56
C TYR A 277 -3.36 -10.37 0.68
N PHE A 278 -2.68 -9.54 -0.11
CA PHE A 278 -3.28 -8.74 -1.17
C PHE A 278 -3.18 -9.50 -2.49
N LYS A 279 -4.29 -9.62 -3.22
CA LYS A 279 -4.23 -9.95 -4.65
C LYS A 279 -3.62 -8.77 -5.42
N PHE A 280 -3.19 -9.03 -6.65
CA PHE A 280 -2.47 -8.08 -7.52
C PHE A 280 -3.01 -6.65 -7.39
N GLY A 281 -2.13 -5.67 -7.17
CA GLY A 281 -2.43 -4.24 -7.05
C GLY A 281 -1.53 -3.54 -6.02
N GLY A 282 -1.62 -2.21 -5.90
CA GLY A 282 -0.87 -1.48 -4.86
C GLY A 282 -1.49 -1.69 -3.48
N SER A 283 -0.72 -1.91 -2.42
CA SER A 283 -1.30 -2.18 -1.11
C SER A 283 -0.59 -1.44 0.01
N THR A 284 -1.31 -1.20 1.10
CA THR A 284 -0.74 -0.60 2.31
C THR A 284 -1.17 -1.38 3.54
N VAL A 285 -0.24 -1.55 4.47
CA VAL A 285 -0.52 -1.97 5.84
C VAL A 285 -0.21 -0.78 6.76
N VAL A 286 -1.05 -0.52 7.75
CA VAL A 286 -0.82 0.51 8.77
C VAL A 286 -0.89 -0.12 10.14
N LEU A 287 0.06 0.23 11.00
CA LEU A 287 0.04 -0.11 12.42
C LEU A 287 -0.24 1.13 13.25
N LEU A 288 -1.13 1.02 14.23
CA LEU A 288 -1.35 2.03 15.26
C LEU A 288 -1.08 1.44 16.64
N PHE A 289 -0.34 2.20 17.43
CA PHE A 289 -0.03 1.88 18.82
C PHE A 289 -0.48 3.02 19.73
N GLU A 290 -1.01 2.67 20.90
CA GLU A 290 -1.33 3.66 21.93
C GLU A 290 -0.05 4.40 22.37
N LYS A 291 -0.23 5.58 22.99
CA LYS A 291 0.86 6.38 23.53
C LYS A 291 1.78 5.56 24.44
N ASP A 292 3.08 5.77 24.30
CA ASP A 292 4.14 5.16 25.11
C ASP A 292 4.17 3.62 25.14
N LYS A 293 3.58 2.96 24.15
CA LYS A 293 3.69 1.49 24.01
C LYS A 293 4.96 1.03 23.32
N ILE A 294 5.49 1.81 22.37
CA ILE A 294 6.66 1.41 21.58
C ILE A 294 7.69 2.53 21.41
N LYS A 295 8.95 2.13 21.22
CA LYS A 295 10.04 2.96 20.75
C LYS A 295 10.44 2.46 19.36
N ILE A 296 10.09 3.22 18.33
CA ILE A 296 10.45 2.93 16.94
C ILE A 296 11.97 3.06 16.78
N ASP A 297 12.58 2.22 15.94
CA ASP A 297 14.00 2.33 15.63
C ASP A 297 14.33 3.73 15.04
N ASN A 298 15.43 4.33 15.51
CA ASN A 298 15.75 5.73 15.23
C ASN A 298 15.99 6.02 13.74
N ASP A 299 16.54 5.07 12.99
CA ASP A 299 16.81 5.22 11.57
C ASP A 299 15.53 5.47 10.77
N LEU A 300 14.45 4.75 11.13
CA LEU A 300 13.13 4.90 10.50
C LEU A 300 12.55 6.30 10.74
N LEU A 301 12.68 6.82 11.97
CA LEU A 301 12.22 8.16 12.33
C LEU A 301 13.05 9.25 11.64
N ILE A 302 14.38 9.11 11.60
CA ILE A 302 15.30 10.05 10.94
C ILE A 302 15.04 10.12 9.44
N ASN A 303 14.78 8.98 8.80
CA ASN A 303 14.48 8.96 7.36
C ASN A 303 13.10 9.57 7.08
N THR A 304 12.10 9.24 7.91
CA THR A 304 10.75 9.81 7.79
C THR A 304 10.77 11.34 7.95
N SER A 305 11.54 11.89 8.90
CA SER A 305 11.63 13.35 9.09
C SER A 305 12.30 14.08 7.91
N LYS A 306 13.07 13.36 7.08
CA LYS A 306 13.62 13.84 5.81
C LYS A 306 12.63 13.67 4.63
N GLY A 307 11.42 13.19 4.89
CA GLY A 307 10.41 12.90 3.87
C GLY A 307 10.74 11.67 3.03
N LEU A 308 11.63 10.78 3.49
CA LEU A 308 12.05 9.59 2.78
C LEU A 308 11.45 8.33 3.41
N GLU A 309 10.90 7.47 2.57
CA GLU A 309 10.53 6.12 2.99
C GLU A 309 11.79 5.26 3.17
N THR A 310 11.71 4.24 4.02
CA THR A 310 12.82 3.30 4.27
C THR A 310 12.41 1.88 3.90
N THR A 311 13.24 1.13 3.16
CA THR A 311 12.91 -0.28 2.84
C THR A 311 12.85 -1.14 4.10
N ILE A 312 11.93 -2.09 4.14
CA ILE A 312 11.83 -3.08 5.21
C ILE A 312 11.43 -4.43 4.61
N LYS A 313 11.91 -5.51 5.20
CA LYS A 313 11.47 -6.88 4.92
C LYS A 313 10.55 -7.37 6.05
N MET A 314 9.58 -8.21 5.72
CA MET A 314 8.74 -8.90 6.69
C MET A 314 9.60 -9.63 7.71
N GLY A 315 9.27 -9.52 8.99
CA GLY A 315 10.00 -10.15 10.10
C GLY A 315 11.06 -9.28 10.75
N GLU A 316 11.62 -8.28 10.03
CA GLU A 316 12.63 -7.37 10.58
C GLU A 316 12.09 -6.56 11.76
N LYS A 317 12.94 -6.26 12.74
CA LYS A 317 12.58 -5.41 13.88
C LYS A 317 12.31 -3.99 13.40
N ILE A 318 11.21 -3.40 13.85
CA ILE A 318 10.86 -1.98 13.56
C ILE A 318 10.73 -1.13 14.82
N ALA A 319 10.49 -1.76 15.98
CA ALA A 319 10.34 -1.10 17.26
C ALA A 319 10.60 -2.06 18.41
N VAL A 320 10.85 -1.50 19.59
CA VAL A 320 10.93 -2.22 20.87
C VAL A 320 9.85 -1.73 21.84
N LYS A 321 9.54 -2.52 22.86
CA LYS A 321 8.69 -2.11 23.98
C LYS A 321 9.32 -0.92 24.70
N LYS A 322 8.50 0.10 24.98
CA LYS A 322 8.86 1.21 25.88
C LYS A 322 8.72 0.85 27.34
#